data_AF-D7JCW1-F1
#
_entry.id   AF-D7JCW1-F1
#
_cell.length_a   1.000
_cell.length_b   1.000
_cell.length_c   1.000
_cell.angle_alpha   90.00
_cell.angle_beta   90.00
_cell.angle_gamma   90.00
#
_symmetry.space_group_name_H-M   'P 1'
#
loop_
_entity.id
_entity.type
_entity.pdbx_description
1 polymer ?
#
loop_
_entity_poly.entity_id
_entity_poly.type
_entity_poly.pdbx_seq_one_letter_code
_entity_poly.pdbx_strand_id
1 'polypeptide(L)'
;MKVKLSLAAIVVVGFIVLGACNTTSSVGSSSSPAYNSGQLFGSSLLSLYSDYKQAGKIDMSNTGTMLQVAQLATSCSVIKQNLSNKDFYMSFVEGAVLGSQQNVTQNNASNIINTLTGVDFGNIADAVANGGTLSPGTVSGVVNSLNSVFSMFGK
;
A
#
# COMPACT_ATOMS: atom_id res chain seq x y z
N MET A 1 -8.12 30.19 24.25
CA MET A 1 -9.24 29.26 24.00
C MET A 1 -8.67 27.92 23.59
N LYS A 2 -8.98 26.84 24.32
CA LYS A 2 -8.45 25.49 24.09
C LYS A 2 -9.42 24.76 23.14
N VAL A 3 -8.99 24.47 21.92
CA VAL A 3 -9.82 23.72 20.96
C VAL A 3 -9.81 22.25 21.39
N LYS A 4 -10.96 21.77 21.85
CA LYS A 4 -11.21 20.34 22.08
C LYS A 4 -11.41 19.68 20.71
N LEU A 5 -10.46 18.84 20.28
CA LEU A 5 -10.70 17.91 19.18
C LEU A 5 -11.75 16.89 19.65
N SER A 6 -12.94 16.98 19.07
CA SER A 6 -14.02 16.01 19.24
C SER A 6 -13.64 14.72 18.50
N LEU A 7 -13.63 13.62 19.25
CA LEU A 7 -13.22 12.27 18.87
C LEU A 7 -14.29 11.55 18.00
N ALA A 8 -14.68 12.15 16.87
CA ALA A 8 -15.67 11.58 15.97
C ALA A 8 -15.10 11.41 14.55
N ALA A 9 -15.08 10.16 14.09
CA ALA A 9 -14.72 9.70 12.74
C ALA A 9 -13.23 9.65 12.38
N ILE A 10 -12.45 8.87 13.13
CA ILE A 10 -11.35 8.11 12.51
C ILE A 10 -11.87 6.68 12.41
N VAL A 11 -12.43 6.32 11.25
CA VAL A 11 -12.52 4.91 10.88
C VAL A 11 -11.09 4.49 10.57
N VAL A 12 -10.40 4.06 11.62
CA VAL A 12 -9.16 3.30 11.51
C VAL A 12 -9.55 1.98 10.86
N VAL A 13 -9.51 1.92 9.54
CA VAL A 13 -9.38 0.64 8.85
C VAL A 13 -8.02 0.10 9.28
N GLY A 14 -8.07 -1.01 10.03
CA GLY A 14 -7.04 -1.45 10.96
C GLY A 14 -5.60 -1.43 10.43
N PHE A 15 -4.77 -0.63 11.10
CA PHE A 15 -3.34 -0.89 11.22
C PHE A 15 -3.06 -1.38 12.63
N ILE A 16 -2.67 -2.65 12.78
CA ILE A 16 -1.60 -3.28 13.60
C ILE A 16 -1.73 -4.77 13.20
N VAL A 17 -0.73 -5.46 12.61
CA VAL A 17 0.34 -6.13 13.35
C VAL A 17 1.64 -6.20 12.52
N LEU A 18 2.59 -5.34 12.88
CA LEU A 18 4.02 -5.70 12.89
C LEU A 18 4.32 -6.17 14.32
N GLY A 19 4.40 -7.49 14.49
CA GLY A 19 4.64 -8.15 15.76
C GLY A 19 4.84 -9.63 15.53
N ALA A 20 6.08 -10.04 15.30
CA ALA A 20 6.45 -11.44 15.35
C ALA A 20 6.35 -11.93 16.80
N CYS A 21 5.30 -12.69 17.14
CA CYS A 21 5.34 -13.88 18.01
C CYS A 21 3.92 -14.41 18.29
N ASN A 22 3.69 -15.66 17.88
CA ASN A 22 2.86 -16.65 18.57
C ASN A 22 1.41 -16.26 18.96
N THR A 23 0.48 -16.42 18.02
CA THR A 23 -0.88 -16.86 18.36
C THR A 23 -1.43 -17.73 17.24
N THR A 24 -1.40 -19.03 17.50
CA THR A 24 -2.16 -20.07 16.81
C THR A 24 -3.65 -19.79 17.01
N SER A 25 -4.35 -19.39 15.96
CA SER A 25 -5.81 -19.43 15.89
C SER A 25 -6.19 -20.10 14.58
N SER A 26 -6.58 -21.36 14.69
CA SER A 26 -7.10 -22.18 13.60
C SER A 26 -8.49 -21.69 13.20
N VAL A 27 -8.58 -21.01 12.06
CA VAL A 27 -9.82 -20.90 11.27
C VAL A 27 -9.41 -21.20 9.83
N GLY A 28 -10.03 -22.20 9.22
CA GLY A 28 -9.65 -22.74 7.92
C GLY A 28 -9.72 -21.71 6.79
N SER A 29 -8.56 -21.14 6.48
CA SER A 29 -8.12 -20.68 5.16
C SER A 29 -6.67 -20.29 5.37
N SER A 30 -5.74 -20.96 4.69
CA SER A 30 -4.30 -20.78 4.90
C SER A 30 -3.87 -19.39 4.43
N SER A 31 -4.13 -18.32 5.19
CA SER A 31 -3.70 -16.97 4.86
C SER A 31 -2.18 -16.89 5.01
N SER A 32 -1.50 -17.26 3.92
CA SER A 32 -0.05 -17.15 3.77
C SER A 32 0.40 -15.71 4.03
N PRO A 33 1.61 -15.48 4.57
CA PRO A 33 2.21 -14.15 4.65
C PRO A 33 2.14 -13.36 3.33
N ALA A 34 2.18 -14.08 2.21
CA ALA A 34 1.98 -13.52 0.87
C ALA A 34 0.61 -12.87 0.69
N TYR A 35 -0.46 -13.57 1.07
CA TYR A 35 -1.85 -13.11 0.96
C TYR A 35 -2.10 -11.86 1.81
N ASN A 36 -1.60 -11.85 3.05
CA ASN A 36 -1.73 -10.69 3.93
C ASN A 36 -0.97 -9.47 3.40
N SER A 37 0.25 -9.68 2.87
CA SER A 37 1.03 -8.62 2.23
C SER A 37 0.34 -8.09 0.97
N GLY A 38 -0.29 -8.99 0.21
CA GLY A 38 -1.12 -8.65 -0.94
C GLY A 38 -2.31 -7.78 -0.54
N GLN A 39 -3.04 -8.15 0.51
CA GLN A 39 -4.17 -7.33 0.99
C GLN A 39 -3.73 -5.92 1.38
N LEU A 40 -2.62 -5.78 2.12
CA LEU A 40 -2.08 -4.48 2.48
C LEU A 40 -1.68 -3.66 1.25
N PHE A 41 -1.07 -4.29 0.25
CA PHE A 41 -0.76 -3.65 -1.03
C PHE A 41 -2.01 -3.13 -1.72
N GLY A 42 -3.04 -3.97 -1.85
CA GLY A 42 -4.30 -3.63 -2.50
C GLY A 42 -5.05 -2.50 -1.78
N SER A 43 -5.15 -2.57 -0.45
CA SER A 43 -5.84 -1.55 0.34
C SER A 43 -5.11 -0.21 0.33
N SER A 44 -3.77 -0.22 0.41
CA SER A 44 -2.97 1.01 0.32
C SER A 44 -3.15 1.70 -1.03
N LEU A 45 -3.17 0.94 -2.12
CA LEU A 45 -3.44 1.49 -3.45
C LEU A 45 -4.85 2.06 -3.57
N LEU A 46 -5.85 1.38 -3.01
CA LEU A 46 -7.22 1.87 -3.02
C LEU A 46 -7.36 3.18 -2.23
N SER A 47 -6.73 3.27 -1.07
CA SER A 47 -6.69 4.51 -0.27
C SER A 47 -6.03 5.64 -1.04
N LEU A 48 -4.84 5.40 -1.62
CA LEU A 48 -4.15 6.41 -2.44
C LEU A 48 -4.97 6.81 -3.67
N TYR A 49 -5.67 5.88 -4.30
CA TYR A 49 -6.57 6.17 -5.41
C TYR A 49 -7.75 7.03 -4.97
N SER A 50 -8.31 6.78 -3.78
CA SER A 50 -9.38 7.60 -3.21
C SER A 50 -8.90 9.04 -2.96
N ASP A 51 -7.72 9.20 -2.36
CA ASP A 51 -7.09 10.51 -2.14
C ASP A 51 -6.85 11.23 -3.46
N TYR A 52 -6.32 10.52 -4.47
CA TYR A 52 -6.14 11.04 -5.82
C TYR A 52 -7.46 11.50 -6.45
N LYS A 53 -8.53 10.71 -6.33
CA LYS A 53 -9.85 11.04 -6.88
C LYS A 53 -10.49 12.25 -6.19
N GLN A 54 -10.22 12.45 -4.90
CA GLN A 54 -10.74 13.57 -4.13
C GLN A 54 -9.95 14.87 -4.39
N ALA A 55 -8.62 14.79 -4.40
CA ALA A 55 -7.74 15.96 -4.50
C ALA A 55 -7.30 16.28 -5.94
N GLY A 56 -7.53 15.37 -6.89
CA GLY A 56 -7.03 15.47 -8.27
C GLY A 56 -5.53 15.20 -8.42
N LYS A 57 -4.82 14.94 -7.32
CA LYS A 57 -3.38 14.65 -7.27
C LYS A 57 -3.03 13.86 -6.01
N ILE A 58 -1.90 13.17 -6.04
CA ILE A 58 -1.29 12.61 -4.83
C ILE A 58 -0.53 13.73 -4.11
N ASP A 59 -0.93 14.03 -2.87
CA ASP A 59 -0.28 15.02 -2.02
C ASP A 59 0.67 14.36 -1.01
N MET A 60 1.95 14.32 -1.35
CA MET A 60 3.02 13.78 -0.50
C MET A 60 3.39 14.71 0.68
N SER A 61 2.71 15.85 0.84
CA SER A 61 2.80 16.70 2.04
C SER A 61 1.84 16.24 3.14
N ASN A 62 0.82 15.44 2.78
CA ASN A 62 -0.13 14.89 3.72
C ASN A 62 0.44 13.61 4.35
N THR A 63 0.58 13.61 5.68
CA THR A 63 1.13 12.47 6.43
C THR A 63 0.33 11.18 6.25
N GLY A 64 -0.99 11.28 6.04
CA GLY A 64 -1.85 10.15 5.72
C GLY A 64 -1.47 9.52 4.38
N THR A 65 -1.34 10.33 3.33
CA THR A 65 -0.86 9.88 2.02
C THR A 65 0.52 9.23 2.14
N MET A 66 1.46 9.88 2.82
CA MET A 66 2.82 9.34 3.00
C MET A 66 2.82 8.00 3.73
N LEU A 67 1.95 7.83 4.74
CA LEU A 67 1.79 6.57 5.46
C LEU A 67 1.29 5.45 4.53
N GLN A 68 0.28 5.73 3.70
CA GLN A 68 -0.21 4.76 2.70
C GLN A 68 0.89 4.39 1.70
N VAL A 69 1.69 5.37 1.27
CA VAL A 69 2.85 5.10 0.41
C VAL A 69 3.92 4.28 1.13
N ALA A 70 4.18 4.50 2.42
CA ALA A 70 5.14 3.71 3.20
C ALA A 70 4.70 2.24 3.32
N GLN A 71 3.41 2.01 3.52
CA GLN A 71 2.81 0.67 3.60
C GLN A 71 2.86 -0.04 2.24
N LEU A 72 2.60 0.71 1.17
CA LEU A 72 2.77 0.23 -0.18
C LEU A 72 4.24 -0.15 -0.46
N ALA A 73 5.21 0.69 -0.07
CA ALA A 73 6.64 0.44 -0.23
C ALA A 73 7.10 -0.83 0.50
N THR A 74 6.57 -1.04 1.72
CA THR A 74 6.83 -2.26 2.50
C THR A 74 6.32 -3.49 1.76
N SER A 75 5.08 -3.45 1.26
CA SER A 75 4.48 -4.55 0.52
C SER A 75 5.19 -4.81 -0.82
N CYS A 76 5.63 -3.74 -1.51
CA CYS A 76 6.46 -3.81 -2.71
C CYS A 76 7.80 -4.51 -2.45
N SER A 77 8.43 -4.24 -1.31
CA SER A 77 9.70 -4.87 -0.92
C SER A 77 9.51 -6.38 -0.69
N VAL A 78 8.41 -6.76 -0.04
CA VAL A 78 8.05 -8.17 0.20
C VAL A 78 7.86 -8.92 -1.11
N ILE A 79 7.04 -8.41 -2.03
CA ILE A 79 6.81 -9.09 -3.31
C ILE A 79 8.06 -9.10 -4.20
N LYS A 80 8.86 -8.02 -4.18
CA LYS A 80 10.13 -7.92 -4.94
C LYS A 80 11.12 -9.04 -4.58
N GLN A 81 11.21 -9.39 -3.30
CA GLN A 81 12.05 -10.49 -2.81
C GLN A 81 11.53 -11.89 -3.20
N ASN A 82 10.26 -11.98 -3.63
CA ASN A 82 9.57 -13.24 -3.88
C ASN A 82 9.00 -13.35 -5.31
N LEU A 83 9.42 -12.49 -6.25
CA LEU A 83 8.89 -12.48 -7.64
C LEU A 83 9.07 -13.84 -8.35
N SER A 84 10.14 -14.57 -8.07
CA SER A 84 10.40 -15.89 -8.66
C SER A 84 9.62 -17.02 -7.99
N ASN A 85 9.02 -16.79 -6.82
CA ASN A 85 8.21 -17.78 -6.13
C ASN A 85 6.76 -17.68 -6.62
N LYS A 86 6.36 -18.61 -7.48
CA LYS A 86 5.05 -18.60 -8.13
C LYS A 86 3.89 -18.70 -7.14
N ASP A 87 4.00 -19.54 -6.11
CA ASP A 87 2.93 -19.72 -5.12
C ASP A 87 2.78 -18.48 -4.23
N PHE A 88 3.91 -17.87 -3.87
CA PHE A 88 3.92 -16.59 -3.17
C PHE A 88 3.26 -15.50 -4.03
N TYR A 89 3.69 -15.39 -5.28
CA TYR A 89 3.19 -14.37 -6.20
C TYR A 89 1.68 -14.50 -6.42
N MET A 90 1.18 -15.72 -6.64
CA MET A 90 -0.26 -15.96 -6.80
C MET A 90 -1.05 -15.60 -5.54
N SER A 91 -0.59 -16.05 -4.37
CA SER A 91 -1.23 -15.71 -3.09
C SER A 91 -1.23 -14.19 -2.83
N PHE A 92 -0.14 -13.51 -3.18
CA PHE A 92 -0.03 -12.05 -3.07
C PHE A 92 -1.01 -11.34 -4.01
N VAL A 93 -1.11 -11.77 -5.26
CA VAL A 93 -2.05 -11.18 -6.23
C VAL A 93 -3.49 -11.36 -5.76
N GLU A 94 -3.87 -12.54 -5.26
CA GLU A 94 -5.21 -12.77 -4.71
C GLU A 94 -5.52 -11.82 -3.55
N GLY A 95 -4.56 -11.63 -2.65
CA GLY A 95 -4.65 -10.65 -1.57
C GLY A 95 -4.84 -9.22 -2.11
N ALA A 96 -4.04 -8.82 -3.11
CA ALA A 96 -4.10 -7.49 -3.70
C ALA A 96 -5.42 -7.20 -4.41
N VAL A 97 -5.98 -8.19 -5.11
CA VAL A 97 -7.29 -8.09 -5.76
C VAL A 97 -8.38 -7.85 -4.73
N LEU A 98 -8.40 -8.63 -3.64
CA LEU A 98 -9.40 -8.47 -2.59
C LEU A 98 -9.22 -7.17 -1.79
N GLY A 99 -7.98 -6.86 -1.38
CA GLY A 99 -7.67 -5.66 -0.60
C GLY A 99 -7.97 -4.35 -1.35
N SER A 100 -7.86 -4.36 -2.68
CA SER A 100 -8.21 -3.20 -3.53
C SER A 100 -9.69 -3.13 -3.92
N GLN A 101 -10.54 -4.01 -3.37
CA GLN A 101 -11.95 -4.13 -3.77
C GLN A 101 -12.11 -4.31 -5.30
N GLN A 102 -11.28 -5.18 -5.89
CA GLN A 102 -11.27 -5.49 -7.33
C GLN A 102 -10.87 -4.33 -8.27
N ASN A 103 -10.35 -3.21 -7.74
CA ASN A 103 -9.73 -2.18 -8.59
C ASN A 103 -8.41 -2.68 -9.20
N VAL A 104 -7.67 -3.48 -8.44
CA VAL A 104 -6.66 -4.39 -8.96
C VAL A 104 -7.35 -5.70 -9.33
N THR A 105 -7.14 -6.16 -10.55
CA THR A 105 -7.67 -7.41 -11.11
C THR A 105 -6.53 -8.36 -11.44
N GLN A 106 -6.80 -9.65 -11.65
CA GLN A 106 -5.75 -10.57 -12.09
C GLN A 106 -5.11 -10.15 -13.43
N ASN A 107 -5.87 -9.44 -14.28
CA ASN A 107 -5.42 -8.98 -15.58
C ASN A 107 -4.43 -7.80 -15.48
N ASN A 108 -4.61 -6.90 -14.52
CA ASN A 108 -3.76 -5.71 -14.37
C ASN A 108 -2.72 -5.84 -13.23
N ALA A 109 -2.88 -6.80 -12.31
CA ALA A 109 -2.02 -6.97 -11.14
C ALA A 109 -0.54 -7.11 -11.51
N SER A 110 -0.23 -7.89 -12.55
CA SER A 110 1.16 -8.07 -13.00
C SER A 110 1.81 -6.75 -13.42
N ASN A 111 1.10 -5.95 -14.22
CA ASN A 111 1.60 -4.65 -14.67
C ASN A 111 1.74 -3.66 -13.50
N ILE A 112 0.78 -3.65 -12.58
CA ILE A 112 0.80 -2.80 -11.40
C ILE A 112 1.97 -3.17 -10.47
N ILE A 113 2.15 -4.46 -10.18
CA ILE A 113 3.26 -4.95 -9.34
C ILE A 113 4.60 -4.65 -10.00
N ASN A 114 4.76 -4.90 -11.31
CA ASN A 114 5.99 -4.60 -12.03
C ASN A 114 6.31 -3.09 -12.03
N THR A 115 5.28 -2.25 -12.20
CA THR A 115 5.44 -0.79 -12.16
C THR A 115 5.92 -0.34 -10.79
N LEU A 116 5.28 -0.81 -9.71
CA LEU A 116 5.57 -0.35 -8.35
C LEU A 116 6.83 -0.96 -7.74
N THR A 117 7.19 -2.19 -8.08
CA THR A 117 8.45 -2.80 -7.62
C THR A 117 9.70 -2.19 -8.27
N GLY A 118 9.52 -1.52 -9.42
CA GLY A 118 10.53 -0.69 -10.08
C GLY A 118 10.69 0.71 -9.48
N VAL A 119 9.81 1.13 -8.56
CA VAL A 119 9.88 2.46 -7.93
C VAL A 119 10.89 2.48 -6.80
N ASP A 120 11.71 3.52 -6.78
CA ASP A 120 12.49 3.90 -5.61
C ASP A 120 11.62 4.75 -4.67
N PHE A 121 11.14 4.14 -3.59
CA PHE A 121 10.37 4.82 -2.56
C PHE A 121 11.24 5.63 -1.58
N GLY A 122 12.56 5.58 -1.72
CA GLY A 122 13.52 6.20 -0.82
C GLY A 122 13.28 5.85 0.65
N ASN A 123 13.58 6.80 1.54
CA ASN A 123 13.36 6.68 2.97
C ASN A 123 11.97 7.19 3.40
N ILE A 124 10.91 6.90 2.62
CA ILE A 124 9.53 7.33 2.95
C ILE A 124 9.09 6.89 4.34
N ALA A 125 9.44 5.68 4.76
CA ALA A 125 9.13 5.21 6.12
C ALA A 125 9.79 6.08 7.20
N ASP A 126 11.04 6.50 6.99
CA ASP A 126 11.77 7.38 7.90
C ASP A 126 11.21 8.81 7.88
N ALA A 127 10.85 9.32 6.70
CA ALA A 127 10.22 10.62 6.55
C ALA A 127 8.88 10.70 7.34
N VAL A 128 8.10 9.62 7.33
CA VAL A 128 6.86 9.50 8.11
C VAL A 128 7.14 9.38 9.60
N ALA A 129 8.12 8.55 10.00
CA ALA A 129 8.38 8.25 11.41
C ALA A 129 9.12 9.36 12.17
N ASN A 130 10.07 10.01 11.50
CA ASN A 130 11.03 10.92 12.13
C ASN A 130 10.95 12.36 11.58
N GLY A 131 10.00 12.66 10.68
CA GLY A 131 9.87 13.99 10.08
C GLY A 131 10.98 14.32 9.07
N GLY A 132 11.63 13.29 8.51
CA GLY A 132 12.64 13.45 7.46
C GLY A 132 12.09 14.05 6.17
N THR A 133 12.96 14.63 5.36
CA THR A 133 12.59 15.21 4.06
C THR A 133 12.83 14.22 2.92
N LEU A 134 11.87 14.11 2.00
CA LEU A 134 12.04 13.35 0.77
C LEU A 134 12.67 14.21 -0.32
N SER A 135 13.53 13.59 -1.13
CA SER A 135 14.06 14.29 -2.30
C SER A 135 12.93 14.57 -3.31
N PRO A 136 12.93 15.72 -3.99
CA PRO A 136 11.94 16.00 -5.04
C PRO A 136 11.91 14.94 -6.15
N GLY A 137 13.07 14.32 -6.44
CA GLY A 137 13.19 13.22 -7.41
C GLY A 137 12.43 11.97 -6.95
N THR A 138 12.59 11.56 -5.69
CA THR A 138 11.85 10.44 -5.08
C THR A 138 10.34 10.70 -5.11
N VAL A 139 9.91 11.90 -4.68
CA VAL A 139 8.49 12.28 -4.66
C VAL A 139 7.91 12.22 -6.07
N SER A 140 8.57 12.82 -7.06
CA SER A 140 8.12 12.81 -8.44
C SER A 140 8.05 11.38 -9.02
N GLY A 141 9.07 10.55 -8.79
CA GLY A 141 9.08 9.16 -9.23
C GLY A 141 7.92 8.34 -8.67
N VAL A 142 7.69 8.41 -7.36
CA VAL A 142 6.58 7.73 -6.69
C VAL A 142 5.24 8.20 -7.23
N VAL A 143 5.01 9.52 -7.30
CA VAL A 143 3.74 10.10 -7.77
C VAL A 143 3.47 9.72 -9.23
N ASN A 144 4.47 9.77 -10.10
CA ASN A 144 4.31 9.39 -11.52
C ASN A 144 3.93 7.92 -11.68
N SER A 145 4.56 7.03 -10.92
CA SER A 145 4.23 5.60 -10.94
C SER A 145 2.85 5.31 -10.38
N LEU A 146 2.45 5.98 -9.30
CA LEU A 146 1.08 5.89 -8.76
C LEU A 146 0.04 6.36 -9.78
N ASN A 147 0.27 7.51 -10.44
CA ASN A 147 -0.62 7.99 -11.50
C ASN A 147 -0.73 6.99 -12.66
N SER A 148 0.39 6.37 -13.05
CA SER A 148 0.38 5.30 -14.06
C SER A 148 -0.48 4.11 -13.61
N VAL A 149 -0.31 3.65 -12.37
CA VAL A 149 -1.10 2.56 -11.78
C VAL A 149 -2.59 2.88 -11.74
N PHE A 150 -2.97 4.10 -11.34
CA PHE A 150 -4.37 4.50 -11.29
C PHE A 150 -5.03 4.56 -12.67
N SER A 151 -4.25 4.78 -13.73
CA SER A 151 -4.76 4.68 -15.10
C SER A 151 -5.08 3.23 -15.53
N MET A 152 -4.64 2.23 -14.76
CA MET A 152 -4.91 0.81 -14.97
C MET A 152 -6.07 0.28 -14.11
N PHE A 153 -6.57 1.07 -13.14
CA PHE A 153 -7.68 0.69 -12.28
C PHE A 153 -8.98 0.61 -13.09
N GLY A 154 -9.81 -0.40 -12.80
CA GLY A 154 -11.15 -0.53 -13.38
C GLY A 154 -11.20 -0.75 -14.90
N LYS A 155 -10.10 -1.23 -15.50
CA LYS A 155 -10.05 -1.71 -16.89
C LYS A 155 -10.24 -3.22 -16.95
#